data_AF-J7SCM0-F1
#
_entry.id   AF-J7SCM0-F1
#
_cell.length_a   1.000
_cell.length_b   1.000
_cell.length_c   1.000
_cell.angle_alpha   90.00
_cell.angle_beta   90.00
_cell.angle_gamma   90.00
#
_symmetry.space_group_name_H-M   'P 1'
#
loop_
_entity.id
_entity.type
_entity.pdbx_description
1 polymer ?
#
loop_
_entity_poly.entity_id
_entity_poly.type
_entity_poly.pdbx_seq_one_letter_code
_entity_poly.pdbx_strand_id
1 'polypeptide(L)'
;MLQNDPTSPVSPLAAYPPLPPAESRTRAPEFYGFVAWSSSSLLFVLYLLWALLPDSYLLRLGISWYPNREWAVLLPAYSIVLVLLTYFTYFALALAHTPAFSHISTITDSRAHLPPPDVPSPYLAHAHPNAIPEMYDIPIGLVNRVIYGPRTPPAELPPAGRPH
;
A
#
# COMPACT_ATOMS: atom_id res chain seq x y z
N MET A 1 65.99 20.49 -2.09
CA MET A 1 65.18 19.26 -2.09
C MET A 1 63.76 19.69 -1.73
N LEU A 2 62.89 19.79 -2.73
CA LEU A 2 61.49 20.17 -2.56
C LEU A 2 60.70 18.89 -2.25
N GLN A 3 60.29 18.72 -1.00
CA GLN A 3 59.41 17.63 -0.59
C GLN A 3 57.99 17.99 -1.06
N ASN A 4 57.51 17.28 -2.09
CA ASN A 4 56.11 17.34 -2.51
C ASN A 4 55.26 16.62 -1.47
N ASP A 5 54.63 17.37 -0.57
CA ASP A 5 53.56 16.81 0.27
C ASP A 5 52.35 16.48 -0.62
N PRO A 6 51.75 15.28 -0.50
CA PRO A 6 50.58 14.92 -1.28
C PRO A 6 49.37 15.77 -0.87
N THR A 7 48.83 16.52 -1.82
CA THR A 7 47.57 17.25 -1.75
C THR A 7 46.39 16.29 -1.60
N SER A 8 46.22 15.71 -0.40
CA SER A 8 44.97 15.05 -0.02
C SER A 8 44.15 16.04 0.80
N PRO A 9 42.95 16.45 0.36
CA PRO A 9 42.11 17.33 1.15
C PRO A 9 41.66 16.54 2.39
N VAL A 10 42.23 16.87 3.55
CA VAL A 10 41.79 16.40 4.86
C VAL A 10 40.53 17.16 5.25
N SER A 11 39.49 16.97 4.44
CA SER A 11 38.14 17.45 4.67
C SER A 11 37.29 16.21 4.94
N PRO A 12 36.72 16.02 6.14
CA PRO A 12 35.64 15.07 6.25
C PRO A 12 34.50 15.66 5.41
N LEU A 13 34.16 14.97 4.31
CA LEU A 13 32.86 15.05 3.67
C LEU A 13 31.81 14.91 4.77
N ALA A 14 31.32 16.03 5.29
CA ALA A 14 30.23 16.06 6.23
C ALA A 14 29.04 15.44 5.49
N ALA A 15 28.69 14.22 5.88
CA ALA A 15 27.56 13.49 5.34
C ALA A 15 26.28 14.28 5.66
N TYR A 16 25.70 14.89 4.64
CA TYR A 16 24.32 15.34 4.62
C TYR A 16 23.44 14.12 4.29
N PRO A 17 22.24 13.96 4.89
CA PRO A 17 21.53 14.88 5.79
C PRO A 17 22.02 14.80 7.24
N PRO A 18 21.78 15.84 8.07
CA PRO A 18 22.03 15.74 9.50
C PRO A 18 21.32 14.50 10.05
N LEU A 19 22.05 13.68 10.80
CA LEU A 19 21.41 12.68 11.65
C LEU A 19 20.35 13.42 12.46
N PRO A 20 19.09 12.96 12.49
CA PRO A 20 18.09 13.57 13.35
C PRO A 20 18.69 13.63 14.76
N PRO A 21 18.59 14.78 15.46
CA PRO A 21 19.21 14.94 16.78
C PRO A 21 18.85 13.74 17.63
N ALA A 22 19.85 13.16 18.30
CA ALA A 22 19.66 12.02 19.19
C ALA A 22 18.55 12.37 20.18
N GLU A 23 17.37 11.86 19.89
CA GLU A 23 16.42 11.44 20.88
C GLU A 23 16.06 12.52 21.92
N SER A 24 15.55 13.66 21.45
CA SER A 24 14.35 14.20 22.09
C SER A 24 13.13 13.39 21.62
N ARG A 25 13.22 12.04 21.60
CA ARG A 25 12.01 11.26 21.79
C ARG A 25 11.58 11.63 23.19
N THR A 26 10.66 12.57 23.28
CA THR A 26 9.95 12.83 24.51
C THR A 26 9.53 11.45 25.02
N ARG A 27 9.95 11.05 26.21
CA ARG A 27 9.53 9.77 26.84
C ARG A 27 8.01 9.66 27.02
N ALA A 28 7.28 10.70 26.61
CA ALA A 28 5.84 10.86 26.71
C ALA A 28 5.02 9.71 26.11
N PRO A 29 5.28 9.18 24.88
CA PRO A 29 4.50 8.07 24.34
C PRO A 29 4.55 6.81 25.19
N GLU A 30 5.69 6.52 25.83
CA GLU A 30 5.87 5.36 26.72
C GLU A 30 5.03 5.50 28.00
N PHE A 31 5.01 6.70 28.58
CA PHE A 31 4.17 6.99 29.76
C PHE A 31 2.68 6.94 29.43
N TYR A 32 2.25 7.49 28.28
CA TYR A 32 0.85 7.39 27.86
C TYR A 32 0.43 5.96 27.60
N GLY A 33 1.29 5.16 26.96
CA GLY A 33 1.05 3.74 26.74
C GLY A 33 0.89 2.98 28.06
N PHE A 34 1.76 3.23 29.04
CA PHE A 34 1.66 2.60 30.37
C PHE A 34 0.39 3.00 31.11
N VAL A 35 0.02 4.28 31.10
CA VAL A 35 -1.20 4.77 31.74
C VAL A 35 -2.44 4.22 31.04
N ALA A 36 -2.47 4.24 29.71
CA ALA A 36 -3.56 3.69 28.92
C ALA A 36 -3.72 2.18 29.14
N TRP A 37 -2.62 1.42 29.16
CA TRP A 37 -2.63 -0.02 29.42
C TRP A 37 -3.08 -0.34 30.84
N SER A 38 -2.55 0.36 31.85
CA SER A 38 -2.90 0.14 33.25
C SER A 38 -4.36 0.49 33.53
N SER A 39 -4.84 1.64 33.02
CA SER A 39 -6.23 2.08 33.16
C SER A 39 -7.19 1.15 32.41
N SER A 40 -6.85 0.75 31.18
CA SER A 40 -7.66 -0.20 30.39
C SER A 40 -7.73 -1.56 31.05
N SER A 41 -6.61 -2.06 31.59
CA SER A 41 -6.56 -3.33 32.33
C SER A 41 -7.40 -3.27 33.60
N LEU A 42 -7.31 -2.17 34.37
CA LEU A 42 -8.11 -1.98 35.58
C LEU A 42 -9.62 -1.95 35.24
N LEU A 43 -10.02 -1.14 34.26
CA LEU A 43 -11.41 -1.06 33.81
C LEU A 43 -11.92 -2.40 33.27
N PHE A 44 -11.08 -3.15 32.56
CA PHE A 44 -11.42 -4.47 32.07
C PHE A 44 -11.64 -5.48 33.20
N VAL A 45 -10.78 -5.48 34.23
CA VAL A 45 -10.98 -6.33 35.41
C VAL A 45 -12.27 -5.94 36.15
N LEU A 46 -12.53 -4.65 36.34
CA LEU A 46 -13.78 -4.17 36.94
C LEU A 46 -15.00 -4.58 36.12
N TYR A 47 -14.91 -4.50 34.79
CA TYR A 47 -15.95 -4.97 33.89
C TYR A 47 -16.21 -6.47 34.02
N LEU A 48 -15.16 -7.30 34.06
CA LEU A 48 -15.30 -8.75 34.26
C LEU A 48 -15.88 -9.09 35.63
N LEU A 49 -15.43 -8.41 36.68
CA LEU A 49 -15.98 -8.58 38.02
C LEU A 49 -17.47 -8.24 38.01
N TRP A 50 -17.87 -7.10 37.45
CA TRP A 50 -19.28 -6.71 37.33
C TRP A 50 -20.11 -7.71 36.50
N ALA A 51 -19.57 -8.19 35.37
CA ALA A 51 -20.27 -9.11 34.47
C ALA A 51 -20.45 -10.52 35.08
N LEU A 52 -19.47 -11.02 35.83
CA LEU A 52 -19.41 -12.40 36.30
C LEU A 52 -19.81 -12.60 37.77
N LEU A 53 -19.67 -11.58 38.64
CA LEU A 53 -20.05 -11.75 40.05
C LEU A 53 -21.57 -11.90 40.21
N PRO A 54 -22.04 -12.71 41.17
CA PRO A 54 -23.45 -12.72 41.58
C PRO A 54 -23.87 -11.42 42.29
N ASP A 55 -25.17 -11.10 42.24
CA ASP A 55 -25.74 -9.89 42.85
C ASP A 55 -25.44 -9.75 44.34
N SER A 56 -25.42 -10.87 45.07
CA SER A 56 -25.13 -10.90 46.49
C SER A 56 -23.77 -10.31 46.84
N TYR A 57 -22.77 -10.45 45.96
CA TYR A 57 -21.44 -9.89 46.19
C TYR A 57 -21.36 -8.41 45.83
N LEU A 58 -22.04 -8.00 44.75
CA LEU A 58 -22.13 -6.59 44.34
C LEU A 58 -22.85 -5.74 45.41
N LEU A 59 -23.94 -6.26 45.97
CA LEU A 59 -24.67 -5.61 47.05
C LEU A 59 -23.84 -5.50 48.33
N ARG A 60 -23.02 -6.51 48.66
CA ARG A 60 -22.07 -6.45 49.79
C ARG A 60 -20.97 -5.41 49.58
N LEU A 61 -20.57 -5.16 48.32
CA LEU A 61 -19.66 -4.08 47.96
C LEU A 61 -20.30 -2.68 48.07
N GLY A 62 -21.61 -2.60 48.33
CA GLY A 62 -22.36 -1.34 48.40
C GLY A 62 -22.86 -0.84 47.04
N ILE A 63 -22.78 -1.65 45.99
CA ILE A 63 -23.26 -1.28 44.65
C ILE A 63 -24.73 -1.66 44.55
N SER A 64 -25.61 -0.70 44.82
CA SER A 64 -27.07 -0.89 44.80
C SER A 64 -27.70 -0.65 43.42
N TRP A 65 -27.01 0.08 42.53
CA TRP A 65 -27.48 0.37 41.19
C TRP A 65 -26.38 0.12 40.16
N TYR A 66 -26.70 -0.70 39.16
CA TYR A 66 -25.85 -0.99 38.01
C TYR A 66 -26.75 -1.31 36.80
N PRO A 67 -26.28 -1.14 35.54
CA PRO A 67 -27.09 -1.39 34.34
C PRO A 67 -27.44 -2.87 34.17
N ASN A 68 -28.44 -3.20 33.33
CA ASN A 68 -28.84 -4.61 33.12
C ASN A 68 -27.62 -5.48 32.71
N ARG A 69 -27.52 -6.70 33.25
CA ARG A 69 -26.39 -7.62 32.99
C ARG A 69 -26.25 -8.01 31.51
N GLU A 70 -27.33 -7.91 30.73
CA GLU A 70 -27.31 -8.15 29.28
C GLU A 70 -26.29 -7.28 28.55
N TRP A 71 -26.02 -6.07 29.05
CA TRP A 71 -25.00 -5.19 28.48
C TRP A 71 -23.60 -5.82 28.46
N ALA A 72 -23.31 -6.77 29.34
CA ALA A 72 -22.04 -7.51 29.34
C ALA A 72 -21.84 -8.38 28.09
N VAL A 73 -22.92 -8.78 27.43
CA VAL A 73 -22.88 -9.55 26.17
C VAL A 73 -23.09 -8.63 24.97
N LEU A 74 -23.97 -7.63 25.11
CA LEU A 74 -24.24 -6.68 24.04
C LEU A 74 -22.99 -5.89 23.65
N LEU A 75 -22.21 -5.38 24.61
CA LEU A 75 -21.00 -4.60 24.32
C LEU A 75 -19.99 -5.35 23.41
N PRO A 76 -19.55 -6.59 23.74
CA PRO A 76 -18.65 -7.33 22.85
C PRO A 76 -19.32 -7.78 21.53
N ALA A 77 -20.63 -8.06 21.52
CA ALA A 77 -21.32 -8.40 20.28
C ALA A 77 -21.37 -7.21 19.31
N TYR A 78 -21.77 -6.03 19.78
CA TYR A 78 -21.82 -4.82 18.95
C TYR A 78 -20.43 -4.34 18.53
N SER A 79 -19.38 -4.55 19.34
CA SER A 79 -18.02 -4.19 18.93
C SER A 79 -17.55 -5.01 17.73
N ILE A 80 -17.83 -6.31 17.69
CA ILE A 80 -17.55 -7.18 16.54
C ILE A 80 -18.33 -6.71 15.30
N VAL A 81 -19.63 -6.42 15.46
CA VAL A 81 -20.46 -5.92 14.36
C VAL A 81 -19.90 -4.59 13.82
N LEU A 82 -19.47 -3.68 14.68
CA LEU A 82 -18.89 -2.40 14.28
C LEU A 82 -17.56 -2.58 13.53
N VAL A 83 -16.69 -3.50 13.97
CA VAL A 83 -15.46 -3.84 13.26
C VAL A 83 -15.77 -4.39 11.87
N LEU A 84 -16.68 -5.37 11.77
CA LEU A 84 -17.09 -5.93 10.48
C LEU A 84 -17.69 -4.87 9.56
N LEU A 85 -18.58 -4.03 10.09
CA LEU A 85 -19.21 -2.94 9.33
C LEU A 85 -18.15 -1.97 8.80
N THR A 86 -17.13 -1.64 9.59
CA THR A 86 -16.03 -0.77 9.16
C THR A 86 -15.27 -1.38 7.98
N TYR A 87 -14.93 -2.67 8.04
CA TYR A 87 -14.27 -3.37 6.93
C TYR A 87 -15.16 -3.45 5.69
N PHE A 88 -16.43 -3.80 5.84
CA PHE A 88 -17.39 -3.83 4.72
C PHE A 88 -17.53 -2.45 4.08
N THR A 89 -17.61 -1.40 4.88
CA THR A 89 -17.71 -0.02 4.40
C THR A 89 -16.44 0.38 3.65
N TYR A 90 -15.27 0.08 4.21
CA TYR A 90 -13.99 0.33 3.55
C TYR A 90 -13.88 -0.41 2.21
N PHE A 91 -14.27 -1.69 2.19
CA PHE A 91 -14.29 -2.50 0.97
C PHE A 91 -15.24 -1.93 -0.08
N ALA A 92 -16.47 -1.56 0.33
CA ALA A 92 -17.44 -0.93 -0.56
C ALA A 92 -16.92 0.40 -1.12
N LEU A 93 -16.24 1.20 -0.29
CA LEU A 93 -15.66 2.46 -0.69
C LEU A 93 -14.47 2.26 -1.65
N ALA A 94 -13.62 1.26 -1.40
CA ALA A 94 -12.53 0.89 -2.30
C ALA A 94 -13.07 0.46 -3.67
N LEU A 95 -14.13 -0.36 -3.70
CA LEU A 95 -14.80 -0.74 -4.95
C LEU A 95 -15.43 0.47 -5.65
N ALA A 96 -16.11 1.35 -4.92
CA ALA A 96 -16.74 2.54 -5.47
C ALA A 96 -15.72 3.52 -6.08
N HIS A 97 -14.50 3.56 -5.55
CA HIS A 97 -13.41 4.39 -6.06
C HIS A 97 -12.49 3.67 -7.06
N THR A 98 -12.76 2.41 -7.41
CA THR A 98 -11.97 1.71 -8.43
C THR A 98 -12.40 2.21 -9.83
N PRO A 99 -11.48 2.72 -10.68
CA PRO A 99 -11.81 3.07 -12.05
C PRO A 99 -12.27 1.84 -12.84
N ALA A 100 -13.08 2.05 -13.89
CA ALA A 100 -13.57 0.94 -14.72
C ALA A 100 -12.42 0.04 -15.19
N PHE A 101 -12.59 -1.28 -15.14
CA PHE A 101 -11.56 -2.26 -15.50
C PHE A 101 -11.01 -2.08 -16.94
N SER A 102 -11.75 -1.40 -17.82
CA SER A 102 -11.36 -1.08 -19.18
C SER A 102 -10.47 0.16 -19.31
N HIS A 103 -10.27 0.93 -18.23
CA HIS A 103 -9.48 2.16 -18.26
C HIS A 103 -8.01 1.87 -17.94
N ILE A 104 -7.10 2.38 -18.77
CA ILE A 104 -5.65 2.15 -18.63
C ILE A 104 -5.10 2.66 -17.29
N SER A 105 -5.77 3.63 -16.66
CA SER A 105 -5.41 4.18 -15.35
C SER A 105 -5.49 3.17 -14.20
N THR A 106 -6.09 1.99 -14.41
CA THR A 106 -6.07 0.90 -13.42
C THR A 106 -4.70 0.22 -13.35
N ILE A 107 -3.91 0.30 -14.43
CA ILE A 107 -2.56 -0.30 -14.53
C ILE A 107 -1.47 0.78 -14.58
N THR A 108 -1.81 1.98 -15.05
CA THR A 108 -0.90 3.11 -15.22
C THR A 108 -1.19 4.20 -14.19
N ASP A 109 -0.15 4.66 -13.51
CA ASP A 109 -0.20 5.81 -12.61
C ASP A 109 0.11 7.13 -13.34
N SER A 110 0.04 8.27 -12.64
CA SER A 110 0.33 9.59 -13.22
C SER A 110 1.81 9.82 -13.57
N ARG A 111 2.70 8.86 -13.25
CA ARG A 111 4.13 8.91 -13.55
C ARG A 111 4.52 8.05 -14.75
N ALA A 112 3.62 7.22 -15.27
CA ALA A 112 3.90 6.41 -16.44
C ALA A 112 4.22 7.29 -17.65
N HIS A 113 5.33 7.01 -18.32
CA HIS A 113 5.78 7.76 -19.48
C HIS A 113 5.16 7.16 -20.75
N LEU A 114 3.87 7.42 -20.97
CA LEU A 114 3.14 6.96 -22.15
C LEU A 114 3.13 8.03 -23.24
N PRO A 115 3.15 7.63 -24.52
CA PRO A 115 3.06 8.58 -25.62
C PRO A 115 1.65 9.21 -25.69
N PRO A 116 1.53 10.46 -26.14
CA PRO A 116 0.23 11.11 -26.31
C PRO A 116 -0.68 10.31 -27.25
N PRO A 117 -2.01 10.27 -27.00
CA PRO A 117 -2.94 9.48 -27.80
C PRO A 117 -3.08 9.94 -29.25
N ASP A 118 -2.72 11.19 -29.55
CA ASP A 118 -2.93 11.83 -30.86
C ASP A 118 -1.76 11.66 -31.83
N VAL A 119 -0.63 11.10 -31.39
CA VAL A 119 0.53 10.83 -32.26
C VAL A 119 0.49 9.40 -32.82
N PRO A 120 0.95 9.20 -34.08
CA PRO A 120 1.18 7.88 -34.63
C PRO A 120 2.02 7.06 -33.66
N SER A 121 1.62 5.82 -33.36
CA SER A 121 2.21 5.00 -32.30
C SER A 121 3.74 5.02 -32.37
N PRO A 122 4.44 5.72 -31.45
CA PRO A 122 5.89 5.92 -31.55
C PRO A 122 6.63 4.58 -31.47
N TYR A 123 6.04 3.58 -30.81
CA TYR A 123 6.50 2.19 -30.80
C TYR A 123 6.75 1.60 -32.21
N LEU A 124 5.95 1.97 -33.21
CA LEU A 124 6.15 1.51 -34.60
C LEU A 124 7.22 2.34 -35.33
N ALA A 125 7.32 3.63 -35.04
CA ALA A 125 8.40 4.48 -35.56
C ALA A 125 9.78 4.02 -35.06
N HIS A 126 9.84 3.39 -33.88
CA HIS A 126 11.04 2.77 -33.32
C HIS A 126 11.42 1.41 -33.95
N ALA A 127 10.58 0.83 -34.82
CA ALA A 127 10.94 -0.38 -35.55
C ALA A 127 11.94 -0.12 -36.70
N HIS A 128 12.25 1.16 -36.99
CA HIS A 128 13.22 1.54 -38.00
C HIS A 128 14.66 1.47 -37.47
N PRO A 129 15.62 0.86 -38.21
CA PRO A 129 16.99 0.65 -37.74
C PRO A 129 17.78 1.92 -37.36
N ASN A 130 17.37 3.09 -37.86
CA ASN A 130 18.10 4.35 -37.71
C ASN A 130 17.37 5.39 -36.84
N ALA A 131 16.31 5.01 -36.13
CA ALA A 131 15.59 5.93 -35.25
C ALA A 131 16.29 6.05 -33.89
N ILE A 132 16.51 7.28 -33.41
CA ILE A 132 16.94 7.54 -32.02
C ILE A 132 15.67 7.67 -31.16
N PRO A 133 15.37 6.71 -30.26
CA PRO A 133 14.09 6.71 -29.55
C PRO A 133 14.04 7.69 -28.39
N GLU A 134 12.89 8.33 -28.20
CA GLU A 134 12.48 8.83 -26.89
C GLU A 134 12.01 7.65 -26.02
N MET A 135 12.29 7.70 -24.72
CA MET A 135 12.09 6.57 -23.81
C MET A 135 10.65 6.54 -23.28
N TYR A 136 9.80 5.68 -23.85
CA TYR A 136 8.42 5.45 -23.39
C TYR A 136 8.23 4.09 -22.73
N ASP A 137 7.36 4.03 -21.73
CA ASP A 137 6.95 2.78 -21.08
C ASP A 137 6.04 1.98 -22.00
N ILE A 138 6.37 0.72 -22.27
CA ILE A 138 5.56 -0.15 -23.14
C ILE A 138 4.47 -0.85 -22.32
N PRO A 139 3.17 -0.66 -22.62
CA PRO A 139 2.10 -1.34 -21.90
C PRO A 139 2.20 -2.86 -22.03
N ILE A 140 2.02 -3.59 -20.92
CA ILE A 140 2.10 -5.05 -20.89
C ILE A 140 1.13 -5.73 -21.87
N GLY A 141 -0.03 -5.14 -22.13
CA GLY A 141 -0.98 -5.64 -23.13
C GLY A 141 -0.42 -5.62 -24.56
N LEU A 142 0.38 -4.59 -24.90
CA LEU A 142 1.05 -4.49 -26.19
C LEU A 142 2.16 -5.55 -26.29
N VAL A 143 2.98 -5.69 -25.25
CA VAL A 143 4.02 -6.72 -25.17
C VAL A 143 3.42 -8.12 -25.36
N ASN A 144 2.36 -8.44 -24.61
CA ASN A 144 1.71 -9.75 -24.71
C ASN A 144 1.13 -10.00 -26.10
N ARG A 145 0.52 -8.98 -26.73
CA ARG A 145 -0.01 -9.11 -28.09
C ARG A 145 1.10 -9.29 -29.14
N VAL A 146 2.26 -8.66 -28.98
CA VAL A 146 3.38 -8.82 -29.91
C VAL A 146 4.06 -10.17 -29.74
N ILE A 147 4.31 -10.60 -28.50
CA ILE A 147 5.02 -11.85 -28.20
C ILE A 147 4.13 -13.08 -28.44
N TYR A 148 2.86 -13.01 -28.02
CA TYR A 148 1.93 -14.14 -28.01
C TYR A 148 0.76 -13.99 -28.97
N GLY A 149 0.72 -12.93 -29.78
CA GLY A 149 -0.35 -12.74 -30.77
C GLY A 149 -0.36 -13.83 -31.84
N PRO A 150 -1.47 -13.95 -32.59
CA PRO A 150 -1.57 -14.89 -33.70
C PRO A 150 -0.43 -14.62 -34.69
N ARG A 151 0.46 -15.60 -34.89
CA ARG A 151 1.46 -15.54 -35.94
C ARG A 151 0.75 -15.80 -37.26
N THR A 152 0.64 -14.78 -38.12
CA THR A 152 0.22 -15.01 -39.51
C THR A 152 1.24 -15.96 -40.15
N PRO A 153 0.83 -17.15 -40.62
CA PRO A 153 1.73 -18.04 -41.34
C PRO A 153 2.25 -17.31 -42.59
N PRO A 154 3.52 -17.51 -42.99
CA PRO A 154 4.02 -16.97 -44.25
C PRO A 154 3.09 -17.41 -45.38
N ALA A 155 2.65 -16.46 -46.22
CA ALA A 155 1.92 -16.78 -47.44
C ALA A 155 2.75 -17.79 -48.24
N GLU A 156 2.18 -18.97 -48.44
CA GLU A 156 2.80 -20.06 -49.20
C GLU A 156 3.13 -19.55 -50.60
N LEU A 157 4.41 -19.51 -50.94
CA LEU A 157 4.89 -19.11 -52.26
C LEU A 157 4.23 -20.01 -53.33
N PRO A 158 3.62 -19.46 -54.38
CA PRO A 158 3.04 -20.29 -55.45
C PRO A 158 4.13 -21.14 -56.12
N PRO A 159 3.81 -22.40 -56.48
CA PRO A 159 4.81 -23.32 -57.01
C PRO A 159 5.42 -22.77 -58.30
N ALA A 160 6.76 -22.72 -58.34
CA ALA A 160 7.52 -22.29 -59.50
C ALA A 160 7.14 -23.15 -60.72
N GLY A 161 6.49 -22.52 -61.70
CA GLY A 161 6.15 -23.15 -62.97
C GLY A 161 7.41 -23.64 -63.69
N ARG A 162 7.43 -24.92 -64.07
CA ARG A 162 8.47 -25.48 -64.94
C ARG A 162 8.34 -24.89 -66.35
N PRO A 163 9.43 -24.44 -66.98
CA PRO A 163 9.42 -24.14 -68.41
C PRO A 163 9.41 -25.45 -69.23
N HIS A 164 8.55 -25.49 -70.24
CA HIS A 164 8.58 -26.47 -71.34
C HIS A 164 9.35 -25.88 -72.53
#